data_AF-A0AAE6M7N0-F1
#
_entry.id   AF-A0AAE6M7N0-F1
#
_cell.length_a   1.000
_cell.length_b   1.000
_cell.length_c   1.000
_cell.angle_alpha   90.00
_cell.angle_beta   90.00
_cell.angle_gamma   90.00
#
_symmetry.space_group_name_H-M   'P 1'
#
loop_
_entity.id
_entity.type
_entity.pdbx_description
1 polymer ?
#
loop_
_entity_poly.entity_id
_entity_poly.type
_entity_poly.pdbx_seq_one_letter_code
_entity_poly.pdbx_strand_id
1 'polypeptide(L)'
;MSMDKSTVLNASLALERLGGDTEIYDSLRKTFLEVYANDIEKSLKPVFSLPVSELFSDAEAAHVTHQLKGAALSIGAEKLGNLASEINNLLREQHTSTEQLIEQLTAMLNDLRKYYAQTRAALQA
;
A
#
# COMPACT_ATOMS: atom_id res chain seq x y z
N MET A 1 -5.27 21.85 -4.58
CA MET A 1 -5.19 21.16 -5.89
C MET A 1 -6.07 19.93 -5.82
N SER A 2 -7.17 19.90 -6.55
CA SER A 2 -8.01 18.69 -6.67
C SER A 2 -7.30 17.71 -7.58
N MET A 3 -6.86 16.59 -7.02
CA MET A 3 -6.22 15.50 -7.77
C MET A 3 -7.32 14.68 -8.46
N ASP A 4 -7.13 14.35 -9.73
CA ASP A 4 -8.08 13.55 -10.51
C ASP A 4 -8.17 12.13 -9.93
N LYS A 5 -9.40 11.67 -9.64
CA LYS A 5 -9.73 10.34 -9.08
C LYS A 5 -9.15 9.21 -9.94
N SER A 6 -9.06 9.43 -11.26
CA SER A 6 -8.46 8.51 -12.23
C SER A 6 -6.98 8.19 -11.94
N THR A 7 -6.28 9.10 -11.23
CA THR A 7 -4.86 8.96 -10.92
C THR A 7 -4.58 8.17 -9.64
N VAL A 8 -5.62 7.84 -8.87
CA VAL A 8 -5.55 7.11 -7.59
C VAL A 8 -6.12 5.70 -7.75
N LEU A 9 -7.25 5.56 -8.45
CA LEU A 9 -7.89 4.27 -8.71
C LEU A 9 -8.11 4.09 -10.22
N ASN A 10 -7.55 3.03 -10.77
CA ASN A 10 -7.87 2.56 -12.11
C ASN A 10 -8.81 1.36 -12.03
N ALA A 11 -10.07 1.63 -11.68
CA ALA A 11 -11.11 0.61 -11.55
C ALA A 11 -11.32 -0.17 -12.86
N SER A 12 -11.22 0.51 -14.01
CA SER A 12 -11.36 -0.13 -15.33
C SER A 12 -10.30 -1.19 -15.56
N LEU A 13 -9.04 -0.91 -15.24
CA LEU A 13 -7.95 -1.88 -15.34
C LEU A 13 -8.12 -3.04 -14.36
N ALA A 14 -8.58 -2.78 -13.14
CA ALA A 14 -8.86 -3.82 -12.16
C ALA A 14 -9.99 -4.75 -12.63
N LEU A 15 -11.07 -4.17 -13.17
CA LEU A 15 -12.17 -4.93 -13.77
C LEU A 15 -11.73 -5.73 -14.99
N GLU A 16 -10.88 -5.17 -15.85
CA GLU A 16 -10.32 -5.88 -17.00
C GLU A 16 -9.55 -7.14 -16.57
N ARG A 17 -8.72 -7.03 -15.51
CA ARG A 17 -8.00 -8.18 -14.92
C ARG A 17 -8.94 -9.25 -14.35
N LEU A 18 -10.16 -8.87 -13.98
CA LEU A 18 -11.22 -9.75 -13.48
C LEU A 18 -12.17 -10.21 -14.57
N GLY A 19 -11.86 -9.97 -15.86
CA GLY A 19 -12.72 -10.36 -16.97
C GLY A 19 -14.04 -9.57 -17.04
N GLY A 20 -14.08 -8.38 -16.44
CA GLY A 20 -15.28 -7.54 -16.34
C GLY A 20 -16.21 -7.93 -15.19
N ASP A 21 -15.81 -8.85 -14.30
CA ASP A 21 -16.64 -9.27 -13.18
C ASP A 21 -16.73 -8.18 -12.09
N THR A 22 -17.84 -7.45 -12.12
CA THR A 22 -18.13 -6.38 -11.18
C THR A 22 -18.43 -6.88 -9.77
N GLU A 23 -18.95 -8.10 -9.61
CA GLU A 23 -19.26 -8.65 -8.28
C GLU A 23 -17.98 -9.00 -7.52
N ILE A 24 -17.03 -9.62 -8.21
CA ILE A 24 -15.69 -9.91 -7.65
C ILE A 24 -14.98 -8.60 -7.31
N TYR A 25 -15.02 -7.61 -8.21
CA TYR A 25 -14.41 -6.31 -7.96
C TYR A 25 -15.01 -5.61 -6.72
N ASP A 26 -16.34 -5.64 -6.59
CA ASP A 26 -17.04 -5.09 -5.44
C ASP A 26 -16.69 -5.82 -4.14
N SER A 27 -16.51 -7.14 -4.19
CA SER A 27 -16.04 -7.92 -3.05
C SER A 27 -14.62 -7.52 -2.64
N LEU A 28 -13.69 -7.43 -3.59
CA LEU A 28 -12.30 -7.00 -3.34
C LEU A 28 -12.24 -5.58 -2.76
N ARG A 29 -13.06 -4.66 -3.28
CA ARG A 29 -13.19 -3.30 -2.74
C ARG A 29 -13.63 -3.32 -1.27
N LYS A 30 -14.68 -4.09 -0.95
CA LYS A 30 -15.20 -4.20 0.42
C LYS A 30 -14.17 -4.79 1.37
N THR A 31 -13.53 -5.89 0.97
CA THR A 31 -12.45 -6.51 1.75
C THR A 31 -11.30 -5.54 1.98
N PHE A 32 -10.89 -4.77 0.96
CA PHE A 32 -9.87 -3.75 1.14
C PHE A 32 -10.31 -2.71 2.18
N LEU A 33 -11.56 -2.25 2.14
CA LEU A 33 -12.05 -1.26 3.10
C LEU A 33 -12.12 -1.82 4.54
N GLU A 34 -12.56 -3.07 4.70
CA GLU A 34 -12.69 -3.73 6.01
C GLU A 34 -11.34 -3.98 6.67
N VAL A 35 -10.33 -4.41 5.89
CA VAL A 35 -9.00 -4.76 6.39
C VAL A 35 -8.07 -3.53 6.43
N TYR A 36 -8.19 -2.64 5.46
CA TYR A 36 -7.23 -1.56 5.16
C TYR A 36 -7.87 -0.18 4.95
N ALA A 37 -9.08 0.14 5.45
CA ALA A 37 -9.58 1.53 5.34
C ALA A 37 -9.90 2.22 6.66
N ASN A 38 -9.58 1.62 7.79
CA ASN A 38 -9.74 2.32 9.06
C ASN A 38 -8.54 3.23 9.35
N ASP A 39 -7.41 2.63 9.68
CA ASP A 39 -6.24 3.32 10.20
C ASP A 39 -4.99 2.61 9.70
N ILE A 40 -4.18 3.31 8.91
CA ILE A 40 -2.97 2.73 8.33
C ILE A 40 -1.98 2.28 9.41
N GLU A 41 -1.93 2.99 10.54
CA GLU A 41 -1.05 2.67 11.67
C GLU A 41 -1.47 1.36 12.34
N LYS A 42 -2.77 1.03 12.29
CA LYS A 42 -3.27 -0.26 12.77
C LYS A 42 -3.10 -1.36 11.72
N SER A 43 -3.47 -1.08 10.47
CA SER A 43 -3.41 -2.06 9.38
C SER A 43 -1.97 -2.44 9.01
N LEU A 44 -1.01 -1.54 9.22
CA LEU A 44 0.42 -1.76 8.97
C LEU A 44 1.24 -1.54 10.25
N LYS A 45 0.72 -1.95 11.40
CA LYS A 45 1.37 -1.77 12.70
C LYS A 45 2.86 -2.15 12.70
N PRO A 46 3.30 -3.31 12.14
CA PRO A 46 4.72 -3.67 12.11
C PRO A 46 5.63 -2.65 11.42
N VAL A 47 5.09 -1.90 10.45
CA VAL A 47 5.84 -0.88 9.69
C VAL A 47 5.97 0.43 10.46
N PHE A 48 4.99 0.78 11.29
CA PHE A 48 4.94 2.10 11.91
C PHE A 48 5.15 2.10 13.44
N SER A 49 5.20 0.91 14.07
CA SER A 49 5.50 0.81 15.51
C SER A 49 6.98 0.79 15.85
N LEU A 50 7.86 0.66 14.85
CA LEU A 50 9.31 0.55 15.03
C LEU A 50 10.02 1.77 14.43
N PRO A 51 11.22 2.11 14.93
CA PRO A 51 12.13 3.01 14.24
C PRO A 51 12.44 2.49 12.83
N VAL A 52 12.53 3.39 11.85
CA VAL A 52 12.78 3.02 10.44
C VAL A 52 14.06 2.19 10.27
N SER A 53 15.09 2.46 11.08
CA SER A 53 16.35 1.71 11.08
C SER A 53 16.19 0.22 11.45
N GLU A 54 15.17 -0.12 12.23
CA GLU A 54 14.92 -1.50 12.69
C GLU A 54 14.07 -2.31 11.70
N LEU A 55 13.34 -1.64 10.80
CA LEU A 55 12.46 -2.30 9.83
C LEU A 55 13.20 -3.24 8.87
N PHE A 56 14.47 -2.96 8.55
CA PHE A 56 15.28 -3.78 7.66
C PHE A 56 15.56 -5.20 8.20
N SER A 57 15.35 -5.42 9.50
CA SER A 57 15.48 -6.74 10.14
C SER A 57 14.13 -7.35 10.54
N ASP A 58 13.02 -6.68 10.22
CA ASP A 58 11.69 -7.09 10.63
C ASP A 58 10.95 -7.82 9.51
N ALA A 59 10.83 -9.14 9.65
CA ALA A 59 10.14 -9.98 8.68
C ALA A 59 8.64 -9.70 8.58
N GLU A 60 8.03 -9.18 9.66
CA GLU A 60 6.61 -8.87 9.71
C GLU A 60 6.30 -7.58 8.92
N ALA A 61 7.17 -6.57 8.99
CA ALA A 61 7.10 -5.35 8.20
C ALA A 61 7.15 -5.65 6.68
N ALA A 62 8.05 -6.55 6.25
CA ALA A 62 8.06 -7.04 4.88
C ALA A 62 6.77 -7.79 4.52
N HIS A 63 6.26 -8.63 5.43
CA HIS A 63 5.03 -9.39 5.19
C HIS A 63 3.80 -8.49 5.00
N VAL A 64 3.56 -7.52 5.90
CA VAL A 64 2.38 -6.66 5.81
C VAL A 64 2.41 -5.70 4.62
N THR A 65 3.61 -5.26 4.20
CA THR A 65 3.77 -4.46 2.98
C THR A 65 3.51 -5.30 1.72
N HIS A 66 3.90 -6.57 1.71
CA HIS A 66 3.52 -7.50 0.65
C HIS A 66 2.00 -7.73 0.55
N GLN A 67 1.32 -7.90 1.69
CA GLN A 67 -0.13 -8.05 1.71
C GLN A 67 -0.84 -6.79 1.17
N LEU A 68 -0.40 -5.61 1.60
CA LEU A 68 -0.93 -4.33 1.10
C LEU A 68 -0.75 -4.19 -0.41
N LYS A 69 0.41 -4.59 -0.95
CA LYS A 69 0.65 -4.60 -2.39
C LYS A 69 -0.44 -5.37 -3.13
N GLY A 70 -0.70 -6.62 -2.72
CA GLY A 70 -1.71 -7.47 -3.36
C GLY A 70 -3.10 -6.85 -3.30
N ALA A 71 -3.49 -6.39 -2.11
CA ALA A 71 -4.80 -5.78 -1.87
C ALA A 71 -4.99 -4.48 -2.66
N ALA A 72 -3.96 -3.63 -2.76
CA ALA A 72 -4.02 -2.38 -3.51
C ALA A 72 -4.09 -2.61 -5.04
N LEU A 73 -3.29 -3.53 -5.56
CA LEU A 73 -3.29 -3.83 -7.00
C LEU A 73 -4.60 -4.51 -7.45
N SER A 74 -5.24 -5.30 -6.58
CA SER A 74 -6.52 -5.95 -6.90
C SER A 74 -7.68 -4.97 -7.05
N ILE A 75 -7.58 -3.78 -6.47
CA ILE A 75 -8.58 -2.70 -6.61
C ILE A 75 -8.15 -1.60 -7.59
N GLY A 76 -7.03 -1.78 -8.29
CA GLY A 76 -6.50 -0.80 -9.24
C GLY A 76 -5.83 0.43 -8.60
N ALA A 77 -5.44 0.34 -7.33
CA ALA A 77 -4.68 1.38 -6.63
C ALA A 77 -3.17 1.26 -6.93
N GLU A 78 -2.81 1.42 -8.22
CA GLU A 78 -1.47 1.13 -8.75
C GLU A 78 -0.34 1.85 -7.99
N LYS A 79 -0.50 3.14 -7.68
CA LYS A 79 0.54 3.90 -6.95
C LYS A 79 0.77 3.34 -5.55
N LEU A 80 -0.30 3.01 -4.83
CA LEU A 80 -0.21 2.43 -3.49
C LEU A 80 0.43 1.03 -3.56
N GLY A 81 0.00 0.21 -4.51
CA GLY A 81 0.52 -1.14 -4.69
C GLY A 81 1.99 -1.17 -5.10
N ASN A 82 2.40 -0.29 -6.01
CA ASN A 82 3.79 -0.20 -6.45
C ASN A 82 4.70 0.31 -5.33
N LEU A 83 4.29 1.33 -4.59
CA LEU A 83 5.04 1.82 -3.43
C LEU A 83 5.18 0.77 -2.33
N ALA A 84 4.10 0.03 -2.04
CA ALA A 84 4.15 -1.11 -1.12
C ALA A 84 5.11 -2.21 -1.62
N SER A 85 5.19 -2.41 -2.95
CA SER A 85 6.16 -3.34 -3.55
C SER A 85 7.60 -2.86 -3.40
N GLU A 86 7.86 -1.58 -3.60
CA GLU A 86 9.20 -0.98 -3.44
C GLU A 86 9.69 -1.08 -1.99
N ILE A 87 8.83 -0.73 -1.03
CA ILE A 87 9.12 -0.88 0.40
C ILE A 87 9.38 -2.34 0.74
N ASN A 88 8.49 -3.27 0.33
CA ASN A 88 8.69 -4.70 0.58
C ASN A 88 10.03 -5.20 0.02
N ASN A 89 10.42 -4.76 -1.18
CA ASN A 89 11.69 -5.16 -1.77
C ASN A 89 12.87 -4.63 -0.94
N LEU A 90 12.81 -3.36 -0.53
CA LEU A 90 13.85 -2.76 0.30
C LEU A 90 13.99 -3.47 1.66
N LEU A 91 12.88 -3.89 2.27
CA LEU A 91 12.89 -4.60 3.54
C LEU A 91 13.35 -6.06 3.42
N ARG A 92 13.19 -6.70 2.26
CA ARG A 92 13.58 -8.10 2.04
C ARG A 92 15.04 -8.28 1.64
N GLU A 93 15.61 -7.27 1.01
CA GLU A 93 17.04 -7.27 0.68
C GLU A 93 17.83 -7.17 1.98
N GLN A 94 18.83 -8.05 2.17
CA GLN A 94 19.65 -8.10 3.39
C GLN A 94 20.62 -6.90 3.43
N HIS A 95 20.06 -5.73 3.69
CA HIS A 95 20.80 -4.47 3.79
C HIS A 95 21.26 -4.24 5.22
N THR A 96 22.46 -3.69 5.35
CA THR A 96 22.82 -2.99 6.59
C THR A 96 22.12 -1.63 6.56
N SER A 97 21.37 -1.29 7.61
CA SER A 97 20.68 0.01 7.69
C SER A 97 21.70 1.16 7.60
N THR A 98 21.72 1.87 6.47
CA THR A 98 22.51 3.08 6.29
C THR A 98 21.62 4.31 6.42
N GLU A 99 22.20 5.47 6.71
CA GLU A 99 21.47 6.75 6.78
C GLU A 99 20.70 7.03 5.48
N GLN A 100 21.32 6.82 4.32
CA GLN A 100 20.67 6.97 3.01
C GLN A 100 19.46 6.04 2.84
N LEU A 101 19.57 4.76 3.24
CA LEU A 101 18.46 3.81 3.14
C LEU A 101 17.33 4.17 4.11
N ILE A 102 17.67 4.66 5.30
CA ILE A 102 16.70 5.12 6.31
C ILE A 102 15.95 6.34 5.77
N GLU A 103 16.63 7.32 5.18
CA GLU A 103 16.00 8.49 4.57
C GLU A 103 15.08 8.09 3.41
N GLN A 104 15.56 7.20 2.53
CA GLN A 104 14.77 6.69 1.41
C GLN A 104 13.50 5.97 1.90
N LEU A 105 13.63 5.05 2.86
CA LEU A 105 12.50 4.33 3.43
C LEU A 105 11.54 5.28 4.15
N THR A 106 12.05 6.28 4.87
CA THR A 106 11.22 7.30 5.53
C THR A 106 10.38 8.07 4.52
N ALA A 107 10.98 8.50 3.40
CA ALA A 107 10.26 9.18 2.33
C ALA A 107 9.17 8.28 1.73
N MET A 108 9.49 7.02 1.45
CA MET A 108 8.52 6.04 0.93
C MET A 108 7.36 5.79 1.91
N LEU A 109 7.62 5.71 3.22
CA LEU A 109 6.59 5.54 4.23
C LEU A 109 5.65 6.76 4.33
N ASN A 110 6.17 7.97 4.14
CA ASN A 110 5.35 9.18 4.09
C ASN A 110 4.45 9.21 2.84
N ASP A 111 5.00 8.84 1.68
CA ASP A 111 4.20 8.68 0.47
C ASP A 111 3.17 7.56 0.60
N LEU A 112 3.49 6.47 1.32
CA LEU A 112 2.57 5.37 1.58
C LEU A 112 1.35 5.86 2.35
N ARG A 113 1.56 6.63 3.43
CA ARG A 113 0.47 7.27 4.19
C ARG A 113 -0.41 8.15 3.30
N LYS A 114 0.21 8.96 2.45
CA LYS A 114 -0.49 9.85 1.51
C LYS A 114 -1.35 9.07 0.52
N TYR A 115 -0.78 8.09 -0.18
CA TYR A 115 -1.51 7.33 -1.19
C TYR A 115 -2.57 6.41 -0.58
N TYR A 116 -2.34 5.90 0.63
CA TYR A 116 -3.34 5.15 1.37
C TYR A 116 -4.56 6.01 1.70
N ALA A 117 -4.35 7.22 2.24
CA ALA A 117 -5.44 8.15 2.55
C ALA A 117 -6.23 8.55 1.28
N GLN A 118 -5.53 8.78 0.18
CA GLN A 118 -6.16 9.08 -1.11
C GLN A 118 -6.96 7.89 -1.66
N THR A 119 -6.41 6.68 -1.59
CA THR A 119 -7.08 5.45 -2.05
C THR A 119 -8.36 5.22 -1.27
N ARG A 120 -8.31 5.35 0.06
CA ARG A 120 -9.49 5.28 0.92
C ARG A 120 -10.56 6.31 0.53
N ALA A 121 -10.18 7.58 0.39
CA ALA A 121 -11.13 8.62 0.02
C ALA A 121 -11.78 8.35 -1.35
N ALA A 122 -11.01 7.82 -2.30
CA ALA A 122 -11.51 7.49 -3.63
C ALA A 122 -12.46 6.28 -3.64
N LEU A 123 -12.30 5.32 -2.72
CA LEU A 123 -13.19 4.16 -2.54
C LEU A 123 -14.51 4.49 -1.82
N GLN A 124 -14.55 5.58 -1.03
CA GLN A 124 -15.72 6.01 -0.26
C GLN A 124 -16.58 7.08 -0.95
N ALA A 125 -16.05 7.70 -2.00
CA ALA A 125 -16.72 8.74 -2.80
C ALA A 125 -17.47 8.13 -3.99
#